data_AF-A0A2T4IH06-F1
#
_entry.id   AF-A0A2T4IH06-F1
#
_cell.length_a   1.000
_cell.length_b   1.000
_cell.length_c   1.000
_cell.angle_alpha   90.00
_cell.angle_beta   90.00
_cell.angle_gamma   90.00
#
_symmetry.space_group_name_H-M   'P 1'
#
loop_
_entity.id
_entity.type
_entity.pdbx_description
1 polymer ?
#
loop_
_entity_poly.entity_id
_entity_poly.type
_entity_poly.pdbx_seq_one_letter_code
_entity_poly.pdbx_strand_id
1 'polypeptide(L)'
;MHKPWKTLPGSRREPAGLERVVLRRLPLVTLAGTALCVLPALIGRWRWGGDLSAEALRALQMADIWSAAMVVLWWTAVLTVALVCFVVMVMKGPAYVADRYDMPDSDRPA
;
A
#
# COMPACT_ATOMS: atom_id res chain seq x y z
N MET A 1 34.48 1.84 3.38
CA MET A 1 33.24 1.85 2.57
C MET A 1 32.59 3.22 2.71
N HIS A 2 32.86 4.14 1.78
CA HIS A 2 32.30 5.49 1.82
C HIS A 2 30.79 5.41 1.56
N LYS A 3 29.98 5.82 2.54
CA LYS A 3 28.54 5.98 2.33
C LYS A 3 28.32 7.27 1.54
N PRO A 4 27.49 7.28 0.48
CA PRO A 4 27.24 8.48 -0.31
C PRO A 4 26.49 9.59 0.45
N TRP A 5 25.93 9.29 1.61
CA TRP A 5 25.12 10.21 2.41
C TRP A 5 25.71 10.37 3.82
N LYS A 6 25.75 11.61 4.35
CA LYS A 6 26.18 11.89 5.73
C LYS A 6 25.10 11.42 6.71
N THR A 7 25.45 10.48 7.59
CA THR A 7 24.61 10.04 8.71
C THR A 7 25.07 10.70 10.01
N LEU A 8 24.16 10.87 10.96
CA LEU A 8 24.47 11.41 12.28
C LEU A 8 25.53 10.52 12.98
N PRO A 9 26.61 11.12 13.52
CA PRO A 9 27.60 10.38 14.30
C PRO A 9 26.93 9.75 15.53
N GLY A 10 27.22 8.47 15.80
CA GLY A 10 26.61 7.74 16.92
C GLY A 10 25.21 7.16 16.65
N SER A 11 24.66 7.32 15.44
CA SER A 11 23.33 6.76 15.12
C SER A 11 23.33 5.22 15.10
N ARG A 12 22.36 4.61 15.81
CA ARG A 12 22.09 3.17 15.79
C ARG A 12 20.98 2.88 14.78
N ARG A 13 21.14 1.82 13.98
CA ARG A 13 20.07 1.35 13.10
C ARG A 13 19.16 0.39 13.84
N GLU A 14 17.87 0.71 13.88
CA GLU A 14 16.84 -0.22 14.31
C GLU A 14 16.72 -1.38 13.30
N PRO A 15 16.56 -2.63 13.76
CA PRO A 15 16.39 -3.77 12.88
C PRO A 15 15.09 -3.67 12.07
N ALA A 16 15.11 -4.30 10.90
CA ALA A 16 13.93 -4.42 10.04
C ALA A 16 12.80 -5.15 10.77
N GLY A 17 11.62 -4.52 10.87
CA GLY A 17 10.43 -5.12 11.47
C GLY A 17 9.44 -5.67 10.45
N LEU A 18 8.20 -5.84 10.89
CA LEU A 18 7.08 -6.34 10.09
C LEU A 18 6.81 -5.50 8.84
N GLU A 19 7.11 -4.19 8.88
CA GLU A 19 6.88 -3.28 7.76
C GLU A 19 7.59 -3.75 6.47
N ARG A 20 8.80 -4.32 6.60
CA ARG A 20 9.56 -4.82 5.44
C ARG A 20 9.07 -6.16 4.94
N VAL A 21 8.46 -6.97 5.81
CA VAL A 21 7.86 -8.24 5.42
C VAL A 21 6.57 -7.96 4.65
N VAL A 22 5.72 -7.09 5.18
CA VAL A 22 4.47 -6.67 4.55
C VAL A 22 4.73 -6.03 3.19
N LEU A 23 5.62 -5.02 3.11
CA LEU A 23 5.94 -4.36 1.83
C LEU A 23 6.47 -5.30 0.75
N ARG A 24 7.19 -6.37 1.13
CA ARG A 24 7.67 -7.39 0.17
C ARG A 24 6.57 -8.31 -0.33
N ARG A 25 5.55 -8.59 0.48
CA ARG A 25 4.41 -9.45 0.11
C ARG A 25 3.29 -8.68 -0.57
N LEU A 26 3.24 -7.35 -0.38
CA LEU A 26 2.20 -6.47 -0.87
C LEU A 26 1.94 -6.59 -2.38
N PRO A 27 2.95 -6.70 -3.27
CA PRO A 27 2.72 -6.92 -4.71
C PRO A 27 2.04 -8.25 -5.05
N LEU A 28 2.27 -9.30 -4.25
CA LEU A 28 1.59 -10.58 -4.46
C LEU A 28 0.15 -10.51 -3.97
N VAL A 29 -0.05 -9.87 -2.81
CA VAL A 29 -1.37 -9.67 -2.20
C VAL A 29 -2.26 -8.79 -3.09
N THR A 30 -1.73 -7.73 -3.69
CA THR A 30 -2.47 -6.91 -4.66
C THR A 30 -2.96 -7.74 -5.83
N LEU A 31 -2.09 -8.52 -6.46
CA LEU A 31 -2.44 -9.34 -7.62
C LEU A 31 -3.47 -10.42 -7.25
N ALA A 32 -3.23 -11.15 -6.16
CA ALA A 32 -4.13 -12.21 -5.72
C ALA A 32 -5.52 -11.67 -5.34
N GLY A 33 -5.58 -10.56 -4.60
CA GLY A 33 -6.86 -9.96 -4.23
C GLY A 33 -7.57 -9.29 -5.39
N THR A 34 -6.84 -8.67 -6.33
CA THR A 34 -7.45 -8.12 -7.56
C THR A 34 -8.04 -9.24 -8.42
N ALA A 35 -7.31 -10.35 -8.58
CA ALA A 35 -7.82 -11.52 -9.28
C ALA A 35 -9.11 -12.05 -8.63
N LEU A 36 -9.12 -12.18 -7.30
CA LEU A 36 -10.30 -12.60 -6.53
C LEU A 36 -11.49 -11.64 -6.72
N CYS A 37 -11.26 -10.33 -6.72
CA CYS A 37 -12.31 -9.33 -6.91
C CYS A 37 -12.95 -9.38 -8.31
N VAL A 38 -12.20 -9.82 -9.33
CA VAL A 38 -12.67 -9.92 -10.73
C VAL A 38 -13.37 -11.24 -11.02
N LEU A 39 -13.18 -12.27 -10.19
CA LEU A 39 -13.79 -13.59 -10.38
C LEU A 39 -15.32 -13.56 -10.57
N PRO A 40 -16.12 -12.81 -9.79
CA PRO A 40 -17.58 -12.80 -9.97
C PRO A 40 -18.00 -12.34 -11.37
N ALA A 41 -17.35 -11.32 -11.92
CA ALA A 41 -17.59 -10.84 -13.28
C ALA A 41 -17.20 -11.90 -14.33
N LEU A 42 -16.08 -12.62 -14.14
CA LEU A 42 -15.66 -13.69 -15.05
C LEU A 42 -16.62 -14.89 -15.01
N ILE A 43 -17.06 -15.29 -13.82
CA ILE A 43 -18.03 -16.37 -13.64
C ILE A 43 -19.37 -16.00 -14.28
N GLY A 44 -19.81 -14.75 -14.13
CA GLY A 44 -21.00 -14.24 -14.79
C GLY A 44 -20.91 -14.38 -16.32
N ARG A 45 -19.80 -13.91 -16.91
CA ARG A 45 -19.56 -14.04 -18.36
C ARG A 45 -19.49 -15.49 -18.83
N TRP A 46 -18.89 -16.38 -18.03
CA TRP A 46 -18.81 -17.80 -18.37
C TRP A 46 -20.18 -18.50 -18.38
N ARG A 47 -21.08 -18.13 -17.46
CA ARG A 47 -22.42 -18.73 -17.36
C ARG A 47 -23.45 -18.12 -18.31
N TRP A 48 -23.40 -16.81 -18.54
CA TRP A 48 -24.45 -16.07 -19.24
C TRP A 48 -23.96 -15.25 -20.43
N GLY A 49 -22.69 -15.36 -20.82
CA GLY A 49 -22.10 -14.51 -21.88
C GLY A 49 -22.71 -14.69 -23.29
N GLY A 50 -23.44 -15.77 -23.54
CA GLY A 50 -24.17 -16.00 -24.80
C GLY A 50 -25.65 -15.60 -24.76
N ASP A 51 -26.16 -15.20 -23.60
CA ASP A 51 -27.58 -14.87 -23.40
C ASP A 51 -27.80 -13.36 -23.57
N LEU A 52 -28.60 -12.98 -24.56
CA LEU A 52 -28.95 -11.59 -24.89
C LEU A 52 -30.27 -11.15 -24.26
N SER A 53 -30.85 -11.95 -23.36
CA SER A 53 -32.02 -11.54 -22.58
C SER A 53 -31.71 -10.32 -21.71
N ALA A 54 -32.74 -9.49 -21.48
CA ALA A 54 -32.60 -8.28 -20.67
C ALA A 54 -32.22 -8.61 -19.22
N GLU A 55 -32.70 -9.74 -18.70
CA GLU A 55 -32.40 -10.24 -17.36
C GLU A 55 -30.93 -10.65 -17.24
N ALA A 56 -30.39 -11.40 -18.20
CA ALA A 56 -28.99 -11.83 -18.20
C ALA A 56 -28.04 -10.63 -18.30
N LEU A 57 -28.34 -9.68 -19.20
CA LEU A 57 -27.54 -8.47 -19.36
C LEU A 57 -27.52 -7.61 -18.09
N ARG A 58 -28.68 -7.46 -17.43
CA ARG A 58 -28.78 -6.73 -16.16
C ARG A 58 -27.99 -7.41 -15.04
N ALA A 59 -28.01 -8.74 -14.97
CA ALA A 59 -27.24 -9.50 -13.99
C ALA A 59 -25.73 -9.36 -14.21
N LEU A 60 -25.28 -9.44 -15.48
CA LEU A 60 -23.87 -9.22 -15.86
C LEU A 60 -23.41 -7.81 -15.51
N GLN A 61 -24.21 -6.79 -15.84
CA GLN A 61 -23.90 -5.40 -15.51
C GLN A 61 -23.79 -5.18 -14.00
N MET A 62 -24.70 -5.77 -13.21
CA MET A 62 -24.64 -5.69 -11.76
C MET A 62 -23.36 -6.35 -11.21
N ALA A 63 -23.00 -7.54 -11.72
CA ALA A 63 -21.77 -8.23 -11.35
C ALA A 63 -20.52 -7.42 -11.68
N ASP A 64 -20.49 -6.74 -12.84
CA ASP A 64 -19.39 -5.86 -13.24
C ASP A 64 -19.26 -4.65 -12.31
N ILE A 65 -20.38 -4.00 -11.94
CA ILE A 65 -20.39 -2.86 -11.01
C ILE A 65 -19.81 -3.27 -9.65
N TRP A 66 -20.28 -4.38 -9.08
CA TRP A 66 -19.78 -4.86 -7.79
C TRP A 66 -18.32 -5.29 -7.84
N SER A 67 -17.91 -5.96 -8.92
CA SER A 67 -16.51 -6.36 -9.10
C SER A 67 -15.59 -5.15 -9.20
N ALA A 68 -15.99 -4.13 -9.98
CA ALA A 68 -15.24 -2.87 -10.08
C ALA A 68 -15.15 -2.14 -8.73
N ALA A 69 -16.27 -2.05 -8.00
CA ALA A 69 -16.28 -1.46 -6.66
C ALA A 69 -15.35 -2.21 -5.69
N MET A 70 -15.35 -3.55 -5.72
CA MET A 70 -14.48 -4.38 -4.89
C MET A 70 -13.00 -4.18 -5.22
N VAL A 71 -12.65 -4.07 -6.51
CA VAL A 71 -11.27 -3.79 -6.95
C VAL A 71 -10.80 -2.43 -6.42
N VAL A 72 -11.62 -1.38 -6.55
CA VAL A 72 -11.29 -0.04 -6.04
C VAL A 72 -11.11 -0.06 -4.52
N LEU A 73 -12.01 -0.74 -3.79
CA LEU A 73 -11.91 -0.91 -2.35
C LEU A 73 -10.62 -1.67 -1.97
N TRP A 74 -10.29 -2.73 -2.70
CA TRP A 74 -9.08 -3.51 -2.44
C TRP A 74 -7.81 -2.69 -2.65
N TRP A 75 -7.73 -1.93 -3.73
CA TRP A 75 -6.58 -1.09 -4.02
C TRP A 75 -6.41 0.02 -2.99
N THR A 76 -7.51 0.67 -2.58
CA THR A 76 -7.45 1.70 -1.54
C THR A 76 -6.96 1.11 -0.21
N ALA A 77 -7.48 -0.03 0.22
CA ALA A 77 -7.03 -0.72 1.43
C ALA A 77 -5.53 -1.11 1.38
N VAL A 78 -5.08 -1.70 0.27
CA VAL A 78 -3.66 -2.01 0.04
C VAL A 78 -2.81 -0.75 0.12
N LEU A 79 -3.21 0.32 -0.56
CA LEU A 79 -2.45 1.58 -0.60
C LEU A 79 -2.31 2.17 0.81
N THR A 80 -3.37 2.12 1.62
CA THR A 80 -3.32 2.55 3.02
C THR A 80 -2.31 1.73 3.82
N VAL A 81 -2.31 0.40 3.69
CA VAL A 81 -1.33 -0.47 4.38
C VAL A 81 0.09 -0.20 3.90
N ALA A 82 0.28 -0.04 2.59
CA ALA A 82 1.58 0.30 2.00
C ALA A 82 2.11 1.63 2.56
N LEU A 83 1.25 2.65 2.63
CA LEU A 83 1.58 3.97 3.16
C LEU A 83 2.01 3.88 4.63
N VAL A 84 1.25 3.17 5.47
CA VAL A 84 1.59 3.00 6.90
C VAL A 84 2.94 2.30 7.05
N CYS A 85 3.17 1.20 6.32
CA CYS A 85 4.45 0.48 6.38
C CYS A 85 5.62 1.34 5.85
N PHE A 86 5.37 2.15 4.81
CA PHE A 86 6.35 3.06 4.26
C PHE A 86 6.73 4.16 5.26
N VAL A 87 5.74 4.78 5.92
CA VAL A 87 5.97 5.79 6.95
C VAL A 87 6.81 5.20 8.09
N VAL A 88 6.46 4.02 8.61
CA VAL A 88 7.25 3.34 9.66
C VAL A 88 8.68 3.06 9.20
N MET A 89 8.86 2.64 7.94
CA MET A 89 10.18 2.41 7.37
C MET A 89 11.01 3.69 7.28
N VAL A 90 10.39 4.82 6.92
CA VAL A 90 11.03 6.15 6.87
C VAL A 90 11.37 6.65 8.27
N MET A 91 10.46 6.49 9.24
CA MET A 91 10.70 6.85 10.65
C MET A 91 11.89 6.10 11.24
N LYS A 92 12.08 4.82 10.89
CA LYS A 92 13.26 4.02 11.28
C LYS A 92 14.52 4.33 10.46
N GLY A 93 14.46 5.30 9.54
CA GLY A 93 15.51 5.58 8.57
C GLY A 93 16.91 5.76 9.17
N PRO A 94 17.97 5.74 8.34
CA PRO A 94 19.36 5.61 8.78
C PRO A 94 19.96 6.88 9.40
N ALA A 95 19.12 7.75 9.99
CA ALA A 95 19.50 9.00 10.64
C ALA A 95 20.39 9.87 9.73
N TYR A 96 19.89 10.19 8.54
CA TYR A 96 20.55 11.15 7.66
C TYR A 96 20.61 12.51 8.34
N VAL A 97 21.72 13.22 8.18
CA VAL A 97 21.88 14.58 8.74
C VAL A 97 20.88 15.49 8.03
N ALA A 98 19.88 15.98 8.78
CA ALA A 98 18.97 17.01 8.32
C ALA A 98 19.65 18.39 8.42
N ASP A 99 19.13 19.37 7.67
CA ASP A 99 19.50 20.77 7.85
C ASP A 99 19.20 21.16 9.31
N ARG A 100 20.26 21.55 10.02
CA ARG A 100 20.12 21.96 11.42
C ARG A 100 19.50 23.35 11.43
N TYR A 101 18.43 23.53 12.18
CA TYR A 101 17.99 24.86 12.55
C TYR A 101 18.82 25.31 13.74
N ASP A 102 19.33 26.54 13.71
CA ASP A 102 20.00 27.13 14.87
C ASP A 102 18.94 27.34 15.95
N MET A 103 18.91 26.44 16.94
CA MET A 103 18.08 26.61 18.12
C MET A 103 18.80 27.59 19.06
N PRO A 104 18.24 28.76 19.38
CA PRO A 104 18.81 29.61 20.41
C PRO A 104 18.69 28.87 21.74
N ASP A 105 19.82 28.42 22.29
CA ASP A 105 19.84 27.86 23.64
C ASP A 105 19.47 28.98 24.62
N SER A 106 18.35 28.82 25.33
CA SER A 106 18.02 29.64 26.49
C SER A 106 18.29 28.81 27.73
N ASP A 107 19.33 29.17 28.48
CA ASP A 107 19.70 28.53 29.75
C ASP A 107 18.62 28.69 30.86
N ARG A 108 17.53 29.42 30.59
CA ARG A 108 16.44 29.66 31.53
C ARG A 108 15.09 29.32 30.88
N PRO A 109 14.24 28.50 31.55
CA PRO A 109 12.85 28.38 31.16
C PRO A 109 12.14 29.72 31.42
N ALA A 110 11.23 30.09 30.52
CA ALA A 110 10.33 31.22 30.69
C ALA A 110 9.23 30.92 31.72
#